data_AF-A0A368VMB2-F1
#
_entry.id   AF-A0A368VMB2-F1
#
_cell.length_a   1.000
_cell.length_b   1.000
_cell.length_c   1.000
_cell.angle_alpha   90.00
_cell.angle_beta   90.00
_cell.angle_gamma   90.00
#
_symmetry.space_group_name_H-M   'P 1'
#
loop_
_entity.id
_entity.type
_entity.pdbx_description
1 polymer ?
#
loop_
_entity_poly.entity_id
_entity_poly.type
_entity_poly.pdbx_seq_one_letter_code
_entity_poly.pdbx_strand_id
1 'polypeptide(L)' 'MSTSAKIPHGDDKVTVELTVKELMALTGVRFHNNHGVEISARKKLNEVLVGTYERELEDKSPISYELLL' A
#
# COMPACT_ATOMS: atom_id res chain seq x y z
N MET A 1 -5.26 24.79 -8.48
CA MET A 1 -3.95 24.10 -8.43
C MET A 1 -4.22 22.66 -8.02
N SER A 2 -4.23 21.73 -8.97
CA SER A 2 -4.38 20.30 -8.71
C SER A 2 -2.99 19.74 -8.39
N THR A 3 -2.73 19.46 -7.12
CA THR A 3 -1.57 18.66 -6.68
C THR A 3 -1.74 17.24 -7.21
N SER A 4 -1.33 17.02 -8.45
CA SER A 4 -1.12 15.69 -8.99
C SER A 4 -0.01 15.04 -8.16
N ALA A 5 -0.38 14.16 -7.23
CA ALA A 5 0.58 13.29 -6.60
C ALA A 5 1.25 12.49 -7.73
N LYS A 6 2.51 12.80 -8.03
CA LYS A 6 3.33 11.96 -8.90
C LYS A 6 3.57 10.68 -8.11
N ILE A 7 2.71 9.69 -8.30
CA ILE A 7 2.93 8.34 -7.82
C ILE A 7 3.96 7.75 -8.79
N PRO A 8 5.23 7.54 -8.38
CA PRO A 8 6.18 6.77 -9.17
C PRO A 8 5.54 5.40 -9.45
N HIS A 9 5.73 4.83 -10.64
CA HIS A 9 5.24 3.48 -10.94
C HIS A 9 3.70 3.33 -10.88
N GLY A 10 2.94 4.34 -11.28
CA GLY A 10 1.47 4.33 -11.21
C GLY A 10 0.75 3.22 -11.99
N ASP A 11 1.44 2.54 -12.91
CA ASP A 11 0.93 1.38 -13.65
C ASP A 11 1.32 0.03 -13.01
N ASP A 12 2.18 0.04 -11.99
CA ASP A 12 2.63 -1.18 -11.32
C ASP A 12 1.52 -1.74 -10.43
N LYS A 13 1.33 -3.05 -10.51
CA LYS A 13 0.24 -3.74 -9.83
C LYS A 13 0.72 -4.30 -8.50
N VAL A 14 -0.02 -3.96 -7.45
CA VAL A 14 0.20 -4.49 -6.11
C VAL A 14 -0.91 -5.50 -5.79
N THR A 15 -0.54 -6.65 -5.25
CA THR A 15 -1.48 -7.68 -4.78
C THR A 15 -1.60 -7.62 -3.26
N VAL A 16 -2.82 -7.75 -2.75
CA VAL A 16 -3.13 -7.58 -1.33
C VAL A 16 -4.10 -8.68 -0.91
N GLU A 17 -3.80 -9.36 0.19
CA GLU A 17 -4.71 -10.34 0.77
C GLU A 17 -5.74 -9.66 1.67
N LEU A 18 -7.00 -9.72 1.27
CA LEU A 18 -8.13 -9.13 1.98
C LEU A 18 -9.23 -10.17 2.18
N THR A 19 -9.93 -10.06 3.30
CA THR A 19 -11.15 -10.85 3.53
C THR A 19 -12.32 -10.28 2.71
N VAL A 20 -13.33 -11.10 2.43
CA VAL A 20 -14.54 -10.67 1.69
C VAL A 20 -15.20 -9.45 2.37
N LYS A 21 -15.24 -9.42 3.71
CA LYS A 21 -15.82 -8.30 4.47
C LYS A 21 -15.02 -7.01 4.29
N GLU A 22 -13.69 -7.10 4.30
CA GLU A 22 -12.81 -5.95 4.08
C GLU A 22 -12.96 -5.41 2.66
N LEU A 23 -13.02 -6.29 1.66
CA LEU A 23 -13.23 -5.89 0.27
C LEU A 23 -14.58 -5.20 0.08
N MET A 24 -15.65 -5.74 0.67
CA MET A 24 -16.96 -5.10 0.69
C MET A 24 -16.93 -3.73 1.37
N ALA A 25 -16.19 -3.60 2.48
CA ALA A 25 -16.05 -2.32 3.18
C ALA A 25 -15.37 -1.27 2.28
N LEU A 26 -14.34 -1.67 1.52
CA LEU A 26 -13.65 -0.79 0.56
C LEU A 26 -14.56 -0.37 -0.61
N THR A 27 -15.52 -1.20 -1.02
CA THR A 27 -16.52 -0.84 -2.05
C THR A 27 -17.59 0.15 -1.57
N GLY A 28 -17.58 0.51 -0.28
CA GLY A 28 -18.54 1.45 0.32
C GLY A 28 -19.68 0.79 1.09
N VAL A 29 -19.66 -0.54 1.25
CA VAL A 29 -20.63 -1.24 2.11
C VAL A 29 -20.33 -0.95 3.57
N ARG A 30 -21.28 -0.35 4.28
CA ARG A 30 -21.12 -0.04 5.71
C ARG A 30 -21.54 -1.21 6.58
N PHE A 31 -20.61 -1.69 7.40
CA PHE A 31 -20.89 -2.67 8.44
C PHE A 31 -21.27 -1.96 9.74
N HIS A 32 -22.57 -1.72 9.94
CA HIS A 32 -23.11 -0.99 11.11
C HIS A 32 -22.72 -1.62 12.46
N ASN A 33 -22.51 -2.93 12.52
CA ASN A 33 -22.07 -3.64 13.73
C ASN A 33 -20.55 -3.83 13.83
N ASN A 34 -19.77 -3.40 12.83
CA ASN A 34 -18.33 -3.58 12.85
C ASN A 34 -17.61 -2.53 11.99
N HIS A 35 -17.53 -1.31 12.52
CA HIS A 35 -16.75 -0.22 11.94
C HIS A 35 -15.24 -0.53 11.85
N GLY A 36 -14.77 -1.52 12.61
CA GLY A 36 -13.37 -1.96 12.59
C GLY A 36 -12.94 -2.59 11.26
N VAL A 37 -13.88 -3.13 10.47
CA VAL A 37 -13.57 -3.80 9.19
C VAL A 37 -13.07 -2.81 8.14
N GLU A 38 -13.64 -1.60 8.09
CA GLU A 38 -13.17 -0.57 7.16
C GLU A 38 -11.77 -0.10 7.55
N ILE A 39 -11.54 0.10 8.84
CA ILE A 39 -10.24 0.53 9.38
C ILE A 39 -9.18 -0.54 9.12
N SER A 40 -9.51 -1.82 9.33
CA SER A 40 -8.59 -2.93 9.07
C SER A 40 -8.23 -3.04 7.60
N ALA A 41 -9.22 -2.91 6.70
CA ALA A 41 -9.01 -2.94 5.25
C ALA A 41 -8.06 -1.81 4.80
N ARG A 42 -8.29 -0.58 5.28
CA ARG A 42 -7.44 0.58 4.98
C ARG A 42 -6.03 0.41 5.54
N LYS A 43 -5.90 -0.13 6.76
CA LYS A 43 -4.60 -0.38 7.39
C LYS A 43 -3.76 -1.35 6.57
N LYS A 44 -4.34 -2.47 6.14
CA LYS A 44 -3.66 -3.46 5.29
C LYS A 44 -3.20 -2.86 3.95
N LEU A 45 -4.05 -2.06 3.31
CA LEU A 45 -3.67 -1.36 2.07
C LEU A 45 -2.49 -0.42 2.28
N ASN A 46 -2.51 0.36 3.36
CA ASN A 46 -1.42 1.28 3.68
C ASN A 46 -0.11 0.54 4.00
N GLU A 47 -0.16 -0.57 4.74
CA GLU A 47 1.02 -1.38 5.05
C GLU A 47 1.69 -1.91 3.79
N VAL A 48 0.91 -2.43 2.84
CA VAL A 48 1.47 -2.89 1.56
C VAL A 48 2.00 -1.73 0.73
N LEU A 49 1.30 -0.59 0.69
CA LEU A 49 1.75 0.60 -0.05
C LEU A 49 3.07 1.16 0.50
N VAL A 50 3.22 1.21 1.82
CA VAL A 50 4.47 1.63 2.47
C VAL A 50 5.58 0.63 2.17
N GLY A 51 5.32 -0.67 2.29
CA GLY A 51 6.31 -1.71 1.98
C GLY A 51 6.76 -1.69 0.52
N THR A 52 5.87 -1.40 -0.44
CA THR A 52 6.26 -1.22 -1.85
C THR A 52 7.15 0.00 -2.03
N TYR A 53 6.85 1.10 -1.34
CA TYR A 53 7.63 2.32 -1.43
C TYR A 53 9.02 2.19 -0.77
N GLU A 54 9.12 1.51 0.38
CA GLU A 54 10.38 1.26 1.08
C GLU A 54 11.31 0.34 0.26
N ARG A 55 10.77 -0.73 -0.33
CA ARG A 55 11.53 -1.61 -1.23
C ARG A 55 12.09 -0.86 -2.44
N GLU A 56 11.30 0.06 -3.01
CA GLU A 56 11.77 0.91 -4.12
C GLU A 56 12.92 1.85 -3.74
N LEU A 57 12.93 2.36 -2.50
CA LEU A 57 14.03 3.18 -2.01
C LEU A 57 15.31 2.36 -1.83
N GLU A 58 15.19 1.13 -1.33
CA GLU A 58 16.33 0.20 -1.22
C GLU A 58 16.89 -0.18 -2.60
N ASP A 59 16.04 -0.52 -3.57
CA ASP A 59 16.48 -0.90 -4.93
C ASP A 59 17.17 0.23 -5.70
N LYS A 60 16.85 1.50 -5.39
CA LYS A 60 17.50 2.69 -5.99
C LYS A 60 18.72 3.17 -5.21
N SER A 61 19.07 2.52 -4.10
CA SER A 61 20.24 2.88 -3.31
C SER A 61 21.52 2.45 -4.02
N PRO A 62 22.57 3.31 -4.09
CA PRO A 62 23.86 2.90 -4.61
C PRO A 62 24.37 1.67 -3.82
N ILE A 63 24.96 0.70 -4.52
CA ILE A 63 25.62 -0.46 -3.89
C ILE A 63 26.57 0.05 -2.81
N SER A 64 26.41 -0.43 -1.58
CA SER A 64 27.29 -0.08 -0.48
C SER A 64 28.74 -0.39 -0.86
N TYR A 65 29.64 0.59 -0.72
CA TYR A 65 31.07 0.43 -0.99
C TYR A 65 31.72 -0.67 -0.13
N GLU A 66 31.10 -1.01 1.01
CA GLU A 66 31.55 -2.10 1.88
C GLU A 66 31.37 -3.49 1.26
N LEU A 67 30.51 -3.63 0.24
CA LEU A 67 30.30 -4.88 -0.51
C LEU A 67 31.18 -5.01 -1.76
N LEU A 68 32.01 -3.99 -2.05
CA LEU A 68 32.91 -3.95 -3.21
C LEU A 68 34.36 -4.32 -2.86
N LEU A 69 34.59 -4.88 -1.67
CA LEU A 69 35.89 -5.34 -1.14
C LEU A 69 35.83 -6.82 -0.77
#